data_AF-A0A1V4M113-F1
#
_entry.id   AF-A0A1V4M113-F1
#
_cell.length_a   1.000
_cell.length_b   1.000
_cell.length_c   1.000
_cell.angle_alpha   90.00
_cell.angle_beta   90.00
_cell.angle_gamma   90.00
#
_symmetry.space_group_name_H-M   'P 1'
#
loop_
_entity.id
_entity.type
_entity.pdbx_description
1 polymer ?
#
loop_
_entity_poly.entity_id
_entity_poly.type
_entity_poly.pdbx_seq_one_letter_code
_entity_poly.pdbx_strand_id
1 'polypeptide(L)'
;MTDYFDRIKKSVIVLVIGCLFLASLLIVAMDRLDLLQELEAFFGSDEKPVTLISRDTKWSYIQEGENPSVGNVWAIEKYDKTFWKTGIGDFGSGTDQDVTTPLRLEKENGESIASYFFRYDVFVQAEDYEGAKGLQGLIEYNDAAVIYLNGELVFAGNVPENAYASNQEYGASERVSGIRRDEFFITDLSPLKSGINVIGVQVHQYDSKSEDIYFNLSALNLLKTDIVEEETDLEPLVVEVGNSEEDINFTWTTEAGGYYQVEYMDSKDFKSEKDFDKRASVAVMARRQMEENRLFLHRVNIARLKSDTRYAYRVRRIGSEEPSSIGYFTTGQKGVFTCAVIKDLQQTGPEKSARLVAEVDFIITPVGIDSGDSHPENLLRAFEDWRALEILKEMPVWPVEGSLQDSLKGQSYYRQLYQRETADGLGNSYVVYQDVLLVYLKPGTGAADFVAQALQRHRQKRVIVLGDQEVLDSVKALTAFEIDGWIDLGQGDMVVDVDYRSIVTRPF
;
A
#
# COMPACT_ATOMS: atom_id res chain seq x y z
N MET A 1 -31.45 66.84 -3.81
CA MET A 1 -30.39 66.35 -2.90
C MET A 1 -30.25 64.83 -2.98
N THR A 2 -31.34 64.06 -2.96
CA THR A 2 -31.36 62.59 -3.01
C THR A 2 -30.66 61.97 -4.24
N ASP A 3 -30.85 62.54 -5.43
CA ASP A 3 -30.26 62.04 -6.68
C ASP A 3 -28.73 62.27 -6.78
N TYR A 4 -28.22 63.31 -6.09
CA TYR A 4 -26.79 63.61 -6.02
C TYR A 4 -26.04 62.62 -5.11
N PHE A 5 -26.63 62.28 -3.96
CA PHE A 5 -26.08 61.27 -3.05
C PHE A 5 -26.09 59.86 -3.65
N ASP A 6 -27.09 59.52 -4.46
CA ASP A 6 -27.18 58.21 -5.10
C ASP A 6 -26.13 58.03 -6.21
N ARG A 7 -25.86 59.11 -6.97
CA ARG A 7 -24.73 59.16 -7.92
C ARG A 7 -23.38 59.01 -7.23
N ILE A 8 -23.15 59.71 -6.12
CA ILE A 8 -21.90 59.57 -5.35
C ILE A 8 -21.74 58.15 -4.80
N LYS A 9 -22.80 57.55 -4.24
CA LYS A 9 -22.75 56.16 -3.76
C LYS A 9 -22.40 55.18 -4.87
N LYS A 10 -23.01 55.31 -6.05
CA LYS A 10 -22.67 54.47 -7.22
C LYS A 10 -21.23 54.67 -7.67
N SER A 11 -20.75 55.91 -7.73
CA SER A 11 -19.34 56.19 -8.08
C SER A 11 -18.36 55.62 -7.06
N VAL A 12 -18.65 55.70 -5.76
CA VAL A 12 -17.81 55.12 -4.70
C VAL A 12 -17.81 53.59 -4.78
N ILE A 13 -18.98 52.96 -5.00
CA ILE A 13 -19.07 51.49 -5.16
C ILE A 13 -18.27 51.02 -6.36
N VAL A 14 -18.37 51.70 -7.51
CA VAL A 14 -17.59 51.37 -8.72
C VAL A 14 -16.09 51.54 -8.46
N LEU A 15 -15.69 52.58 -7.72
CA LEU A 15 -14.29 52.80 -7.36
C LEU A 15 -13.76 51.69 -6.44
N VAL A 16 -14.54 51.28 -5.43
CA VAL A 16 -14.18 50.20 -4.50
C VAL A 16 -14.09 48.86 -5.22
N ILE A 17 -15.04 48.52 -6.09
CA ILE A 17 -14.99 47.29 -6.89
C ILE A 17 -13.79 47.33 -7.84
N GLY A 18 -13.49 48.47 -8.47
CA GLY A 18 -12.31 48.65 -9.30
C GLY A 18 -11.00 48.45 -8.53
N CYS A 19 -10.91 48.99 -7.32
CA CYS A 19 -9.74 48.80 -6.45
C CYS A 19 -9.59 47.34 -5.98
N LEU A 20 -10.69 46.66 -5.63
CA LEU A 20 -10.68 45.24 -5.26
C LEU A 20 -10.26 44.35 -6.44
N PHE A 21 -10.73 44.65 -7.65
CA PHE A 21 -10.32 43.94 -8.86
C PHE A 21 -8.84 44.14 -9.16
N LEU A 22 -8.33 45.37 -9.06
CA LEU A 22 -6.89 45.66 -9.20
C LEU A 22 -6.05 44.96 -8.13
N ALA A 23 -6.53 44.90 -6.87
CA ALA A 23 -5.85 44.18 -5.80
C ALA A 23 -5.80 42.67 -6.08
N SER A 24 -6.90 42.07 -6.56
CA SER A 24 -6.91 40.64 -6.95
C SER A 24 -6.00 40.35 -8.14
N LEU A 25 -5.93 41.25 -9.13
CA LEU A 25 -4.99 41.15 -10.25
C LEU A 25 -3.55 41.27 -9.79
N LEU A 26 -3.27 42.14 -8.81
CA LEU A 26 -1.94 42.30 -8.23
C LEU A 26 -1.53 41.06 -7.43
N ILE A 27 -2.45 40.47 -6.64
CA ILE A 27 -2.20 39.22 -5.90
C ILE A 27 -1.89 38.08 -6.87
N VAL A 28 -2.71 37.88 -7.91
CA VAL A 28 -2.46 36.85 -8.94
C VAL A 28 -1.17 37.13 -9.70
N ALA A 29 -0.84 38.40 -9.98
CA ALA A 29 0.41 38.76 -10.65
C ALA A 29 1.64 38.57 -9.75
N MET A 30 1.53 38.81 -8.44
CA MET A 30 2.59 38.55 -7.46
C MET A 30 2.80 37.04 -7.29
N ASP A 31 1.73 36.27 -7.17
CA ASP A 31 1.77 34.80 -7.10
C ASP A 31 2.40 34.18 -8.37
N ARG A 32 2.08 34.75 -9.55
CA ARG A 32 2.76 34.39 -10.81
C ARG A 32 4.22 34.86 -10.89
N LEU A 33 4.60 35.92 -10.19
CA LEU A 33 5.98 36.41 -10.18
C LEU A 33 6.85 35.54 -9.27
N ASP A 34 6.31 35.09 -8.14
CA ASP A 34 6.95 34.11 -7.26
C ASP A 34 7.12 32.78 -8.01
N LEU A 35 6.08 32.29 -8.70
CA LEU A 35 6.18 31.13 -9.59
C LEU A 35 7.23 31.30 -10.70
N LEU A 36 7.42 32.51 -11.25
CA LEU A 36 8.43 32.78 -12.26
C LEU A 36 9.84 32.85 -11.67
N GLN A 37 10.01 33.34 -10.44
CA GLN A 37 11.28 33.28 -9.72
C GLN A 37 11.65 31.85 -9.32
N GLU A 38 10.68 31.05 -8.89
CA GLU A 38 10.85 29.62 -8.66
C GLU A 38 11.18 28.89 -9.96
N LEU A 39 10.51 29.23 -11.07
CA LEU A 39 10.84 28.71 -12.40
C LEU A 39 12.25 29.12 -12.84
N GLU A 40 12.66 30.38 -12.63
CA GLU A 40 14.01 30.87 -12.98
C GLU A 40 15.09 30.23 -12.09
N ALA A 41 14.80 29.94 -10.82
CA ALA A 41 15.68 29.17 -9.95
C ALA A 41 15.75 27.70 -10.40
N PHE A 42 14.61 27.11 -10.79
CA PHE A 42 14.48 25.75 -11.31
C PHE A 42 15.19 25.55 -12.66
N PHE A 43 15.13 26.54 -13.55
CA PHE A 43 15.82 26.54 -14.84
C PHE A 43 17.24 27.16 -14.78
N GLY A 44 17.61 27.79 -13.66
CA GLY A 44 18.84 28.56 -13.48
C GLY A 44 19.95 27.86 -12.68
N SER A 45 19.68 26.69 -12.08
CA SER A 45 20.73 25.88 -11.46
C SER A 45 21.41 24.98 -12.51
N ASP A 46 22.47 25.49 -13.13
CA ASP A 46 23.34 24.79 -14.09
C ASP A 46 24.19 23.66 -13.46
N GLU A 47 23.89 23.21 -12.24
CA GLU A 47 24.63 22.11 -11.61
C GLU A 47 24.21 20.77 -12.19
N LYS A 48 25.04 20.26 -13.10
CA LYS A 48 24.84 18.96 -13.73
C LYS A 48 24.85 17.84 -12.67
N PRO A 49 23.94 16.86 -12.79
CA PRO A 49 23.95 15.71 -11.91
C PRO A 49 25.23 14.88 -12.09
N VAL A 50 25.68 14.25 -11.01
CA VAL A 50 26.88 13.40 -10.99
C VAL A 50 26.47 11.95 -11.22
N THR A 51 26.94 11.34 -12.30
CA THR A 51 26.64 9.93 -12.59
C THR A 51 27.46 9.01 -11.68
N LEU A 52 26.75 8.24 -10.86
CA LEU A 52 27.30 7.26 -9.93
C LEU A 52 27.31 5.83 -10.52
N ILE A 53 26.29 5.49 -11.30
CA ILE A 53 26.15 4.21 -12.00
C ILE A 53 25.69 4.49 -13.43
N SER A 54 26.27 3.76 -14.39
CA SER A 54 25.82 3.69 -15.78
C SER A 54 25.63 2.23 -16.21
N ARG A 55 25.11 2.02 -17.43
CA ARG A 55 25.00 0.68 -18.03
C ARG A 55 26.33 -0.08 -18.06
N ASP A 56 27.47 0.59 -18.16
CA ASP A 56 28.78 -0.06 -18.23
C ASP A 56 29.38 -0.39 -16.84
N THR A 57 28.58 -0.26 -15.78
CA THR A 57 29.02 -0.53 -14.42
C THR A 57 29.44 -1.99 -14.27
N LYS A 58 30.61 -2.20 -13.66
CA LYS A 58 31.11 -3.54 -13.33
C LYS A 58 30.61 -3.94 -11.94
N TRP A 59 29.67 -4.87 -11.92
CA TRP A 59 29.07 -5.41 -10.70
C TRP A 59 29.84 -6.59 -10.15
N SER A 60 29.88 -6.70 -8.82
CA SER A 60 30.10 -7.98 -8.14
C SER A 60 28.77 -8.73 -8.06
N TYR A 61 28.73 -10.04 -8.30
CA TYR A 61 27.48 -10.82 -8.22
C TYR A 61 27.70 -12.26 -7.75
N ILE A 62 26.62 -12.87 -7.23
CA ILE A 62 26.54 -14.31 -6.90
C ILE A 62 25.87 -15.06 -8.05
N GLN A 63 26.46 -16.16 -8.51
CA GLN A 63 25.97 -16.91 -9.68
C GLN A 63 25.23 -18.20 -9.35
N GLU A 64 25.57 -18.90 -8.25
CA GLU A 64 25.04 -20.24 -7.96
C GLU A 64 23.87 -20.19 -6.94
N GLY A 65 23.22 -19.03 -6.83
CA GLY A 65 22.02 -18.83 -6.03
C GLY A 65 22.23 -18.95 -4.52
N GLU A 66 23.46 -18.83 -4.02
CA GLU A 66 23.75 -18.85 -2.59
C GLU A 66 23.16 -17.63 -1.88
N ASN A 67 22.67 -17.82 -0.66
CA ASN A 67 22.27 -16.71 0.18
C ASN A 67 23.51 -16.02 0.75
N PRO A 68 23.76 -14.72 0.48
CA PRO A 68 24.92 -14.03 1.03
C PRO A 68 24.85 -13.86 2.55
N SER A 69 23.67 -13.66 3.14
CA SER A 69 23.53 -13.48 4.60
C SER A 69 22.07 -13.54 5.06
N VAL A 70 21.84 -13.44 6.37
CA VAL A 70 20.48 -13.15 6.89
C VAL A 70 20.19 -11.66 6.67
N GLY A 71 19.09 -11.35 6.00
CA GLY A 71 18.67 -9.98 5.70
C GLY A 71 19.62 -9.26 4.72
N ASN A 72 19.82 -7.97 4.93
CA ASN A 72 20.53 -7.03 4.05
C ASN A 72 22.00 -6.76 4.47
N VAL A 73 22.56 -7.54 5.40
CA VAL A 73 23.95 -7.33 5.90
C VAL A 73 24.99 -7.38 4.78
N TRP A 74 24.70 -8.10 3.70
CA TRP A 74 25.55 -8.18 2.51
C TRP A 74 25.66 -6.87 1.71
N ALA A 75 24.71 -5.95 1.89
CA ALA A 75 24.64 -4.66 1.21
C ALA A 75 25.35 -3.53 1.97
N ILE A 76 26.22 -3.85 2.94
CA ILE A 76 27.03 -2.86 3.66
C ILE A 76 28.51 -2.96 3.27
N GLU A 77 29.24 -1.86 3.46
CA GLU A 77 30.66 -1.75 3.09
C GLU A 77 31.54 -2.87 3.66
N LYS A 78 31.32 -3.23 4.93
CA LYS A 78 32.14 -4.18 5.69
C LYS A 78 31.95 -5.65 5.29
N TYR A 79 30.99 -5.97 4.42
CA TYR A 79 30.75 -7.34 4.00
C TYR A 79 31.84 -7.86 3.06
N ASP A 80 32.33 -9.09 3.32
CA ASP A 80 33.34 -9.77 2.50
C ASP A 80 32.70 -10.38 1.24
N LYS A 81 33.06 -9.83 0.09
CA LYS A 81 32.59 -10.25 -1.23
C LYS A 81 33.67 -10.97 -2.06
N THR A 82 34.73 -11.50 -1.44
CA THR A 82 35.85 -12.15 -2.15
C THR A 82 35.43 -13.32 -3.05
N PHE A 83 34.34 -14.02 -2.72
CA PHE A 83 33.79 -15.12 -3.51
C PHE A 83 32.84 -14.68 -4.64
N TRP A 84 32.52 -13.38 -4.73
CA TRP A 84 31.60 -12.87 -5.73
C TRP A 84 32.31 -12.77 -7.08
N LYS A 85 31.63 -13.20 -8.13
CA LYS A 85 32.08 -13.02 -9.50
C LYS A 85 31.94 -11.55 -9.91
N THR A 86 32.53 -11.18 -11.04
CA THR A 86 32.35 -9.83 -11.60
C THR A 86 31.86 -9.87 -13.03
N GLY A 87 30.88 -9.02 -13.35
CA GLY A 87 30.30 -8.87 -14.68
C GLY A 87 30.08 -7.40 -15.01
N ILE A 88 29.88 -7.09 -16.28
CA ILE A 88 29.59 -5.72 -16.75
C ILE A 88 28.22 -5.75 -17.42
N GLY A 89 27.50 -4.63 -17.39
CA GLY A 89 26.34 -4.48 -18.24
C GLY A 89 25.06 -4.97 -17.59
N ASP A 90 24.15 -5.35 -18.48
CA ASP A 90 22.93 -6.06 -18.14
C ASP A 90 23.19 -7.55 -17.91
N PHE A 91 22.41 -8.09 -16.98
CA PHE A 91 22.47 -9.47 -16.55
C PHE A 91 21.17 -10.16 -16.89
N GLY A 92 21.23 -11.40 -17.35
CA GLY A 92 20.04 -12.21 -17.57
C GLY A 92 20.32 -13.61 -18.08
N SER A 93 19.29 -14.39 -18.33
CA SER A 93 19.41 -15.77 -18.83
C SER A 93 19.99 -15.86 -20.26
N GLY A 94 19.79 -14.81 -21.06
CA GLY A 94 20.20 -14.78 -22.47
C GLY A 94 19.26 -15.53 -23.42
N THR A 95 18.12 -16.05 -22.92
CA THR A 95 17.12 -16.76 -23.74
C THR A 95 16.26 -15.81 -24.56
N ASP A 96 15.87 -14.67 -23.98
CA ASP A 96 14.97 -13.72 -24.63
C ASP A 96 15.69 -12.49 -25.22
N GLN A 97 16.93 -12.22 -24.81
CA GLN A 97 17.70 -11.03 -25.20
C GLN A 97 19.22 -11.27 -25.16
N ASP A 98 19.97 -10.56 -25.99
CA ASP A 98 21.44 -10.53 -25.92
C ASP A 98 21.87 -9.73 -24.68
N VAL A 99 22.24 -10.44 -23.61
CA VAL A 99 22.75 -9.83 -22.37
C VAL A 99 24.27 -9.78 -22.37
N THR A 100 24.83 -8.76 -21.72
CA THR A 100 26.28 -8.59 -21.60
C THR A 100 26.89 -9.64 -20.65
N THR A 101 26.22 -9.91 -19.52
CA THR A 101 26.67 -10.94 -18.57
C THR A 101 25.58 -12.01 -18.37
N PRO A 102 25.77 -13.24 -18.88
CA PRO A 102 24.79 -14.30 -18.70
C PRO A 102 24.74 -14.84 -17.26
N LEU A 103 23.54 -15.15 -16.79
CA LEU A 103 23.23 -15.79 -15.51
C LEU A 103 22.79 -17.23 -15.71
N ARG A 104 23.06 -18.09 -14.71
CA ARG A 104 22.47 -19.43 -14.67
C ARG A 104 21.06 -19.35 -14.09
N LEU A 105 20.14 -20.14 -14.64
CA LEU A 105 18.80 -20.33 -14.09
C LEU A 105 18.75 -21.44 -13.04
N GLU A 106 19.73 -22.34 -13.08
CA GLU A 106 19.83 -23.50 -12.19
C GLU A 106 21.22 -23.59 -11.55
N LYS A 107 21.22 -24.05 -10.29
CA LYS A 107 22.43 -24.42 -9.56
C LYS A 107 23.07 -25.66 -10.19
N GLU A 108 24.28 -26.02 -9.75
CA GLU A 108 24.95 -27.26 -10.21
C GLU A 108 24.18 -28.55 -9.92
N ASN A 109 23.30 -28.57 -8.91
CA ASN A 109 22.47 -29.72 -8.58
C ASN A 109 21.14 -29.80 -9.37
N GLY A 110 20.89 -28.86 -10.29
CA GLY A 110 19.67 -28.78 -11.11
C GLY A 110 18.48 -28.13 -10.42
N GLU A 111 18.64 -27.57 -9.21
CA GLU A 111 17.59 -26.74 -8.60
C GLU A 111 17.55 -25.37 -9.27
N SER A 112 16.35 -24.90 -9.61
CA SER A 112 16.11 -23.53 -10.03
C SER A 112 16.60 -22.52 -8.97
N ILE A 113 17.13 -21.39 -9.43
CA ILE A 113 17.58 -20.29 -8.57
C ILE A 113 16.41 -19.33 -8.36
N ALA A 114 16.16 -18.91 -7.12
CA ALA A 114 15.03 -18.02 -6.82
C ALA A 114 15.37 -16.53 -6.91
N SER A 115 16.61 -16.19 -6.57
CA SER A 115 17.04 -14.81 -6.37
C SER A 115 18.51 -14.62 -6.75
N TYR A 116 18.84 -13.41 -7.20
CA TYR A 116 20.18 -13.01 -7.63
C TYR A 116 20.62 -11.77 -6.86
N PHE A 117 21.91 -11.68 -6.54
CA PHE A 117 22.48 -10.61 -5.73
C PHE A 117 23.61 -9.92 -6.46
N PHE A 118 23.56 -8.60 -6.48
CA PHE A 118 24.51 -7.71 -7.14
C PHE A 118 24.98 -6.64 -6.17
N ARG A 119 26.25 -6.27 -6.25
CA ARG A 119 26.84 -5.21 -5.42
C ARG A 119 27.79 -4.35 -6.22
N TYR A 120 27.72 -3.04 -6.01
CA TYR A 120 28.67 -2.06 -6.52
C TYR A 120 29.15 -1.16 -5.38
N ASP A 121 30.47 -0.96 -5.28
CA ASP A 121 31.04 0.03 -4.36
C ASP A 121 31.28 1.31 -5.16
N VAL A 122 30.53 2.35 -4.84
CA VAL A 122 30.61 3.65 -5.50
C VAL A 122 31.30 4.66 -4.60
N PHE A 123 32.19 5.48 -5.17
CA PHE A 123 32.85 6.55 -4.44
C PHE A 123 32.16 7.89 -4.72
N VAL A 124 31.70 8.56 -3.67
CA VAL A 124 31.09 9.90 -3.73
C VAL A 124 32.09 10.91 -3.19
N GLN A 125 32.48 11.90 -4.00
CA GLN A 125 33.41 12.94 -3.58
C GLN A 125 32.78 13.82 -2.48
N ALA A 126 33.61 14.46 -1.66
CA ALA A 126 33.12 15.34 -0.60
C ALA A 126 32.34 16.53 -1.16
N GLU A 127 32.83 17.12 -2.25
CA GLU A 127 32.21 18.26 -2.93
C GLU A 127 30.88 17.86 -3.59
N ASP A 128 30.79 16.62 -4.07
CA ASP A 128 29.55 16.07 -4.63
C ASP A 128 28.51 15.85 -3.52
N TYR A 129 28.94 15.32 -2.38
CA TYR A 129 28.08 15.08 -1.22
C TYR A 129 27.55 16.38 -0.59
N GLU A 130 28.38 17.42 -0.42
CA GLU A 130 27.98 18.67 0.25
C GLU A 130 26.81 19.40 -0.44
N GLY A 131 26.64 19.23 -1.74
CA GLY A 131 25.52 19.80 -2.51
C GLY A 131 24.44 18.79 -2.90
N ALA A 132 24.47 17.57 -2.37
CA ALA A 132 23.52 16.54 -2.75
C ALA A 132 22.10 16.88 -2.29
N LYS A 133 21.15 16.85 -3.22
CA LYS A 133 19.72 17.10 -2.98
C LYS A 133 18.83 15.88 -3.23
N GLY A 134 19.39 14.83 -3.82
CA GLY A 134 18.71 13.55 -3.99
C GLY A 134 19.49 12.61 -4.91
N LEU A 135 18.95 11.42 -5.14
CA LEU A 135 19.39 10.49 -6.18
C LEU A 135 18.24 10.21 -7.13
N GLN A 136 18.56 10.05 -8.41
CA GLN A 136 17.64 9.58 -9.45
C GLN A 136 18.19 8.29 -10.04
N GLY A 137 17.40 7.23 -10.03
CA GLY A 137 17.77 5.93 -10.56
C GLY A 137 16.83 5.45 -11.67
N LEU A 138 17.37 4.67 -12.59
CA LEU A 138 16.62 3.98 -13.65
C LEU A 138 16.98 2.50 -13.65
N ILE A 139 16.05 1.66 -13.21
CA ILE A 139 16.23 0.21 -13.13
C ILE A 139 15.35 -0.52 -14.16
N GLU A 140 15.92 -1.58 -14.71
CA GLU A 140 15.26 -2.53 -15.60
C GLU A 140 15.36 -3.92 -14.97
N TYR A 141 14.23 -4.60 -14.81
CA TYR A 141 14.15 -5.93 -14.19
C TYR A 141 12.94 -6.70 -14.74
N ASN A 142 12.93 -8.03 -14.59
CA ASN A 142 11.77 -8.83 -15.00
C ASN A 142 10.73 -8.89 -13.86
N ASP A 143 10.83 -9.89 -12.98
CA ASP A 143 9.82 -10.15 -11.96
C ASP A 143 9.84 -9.15 -10.79
N ALA A 144 10.84 -9.16 -9.91
CA ALA A 144 10.91 -8.22 -8.79
C ALA A 144 12.35 -7.82 -8.46
N ALA A 145 12.53 -6.59 -7.95
CA ALA A 145 13.84 -6.06 -7.61
C ALA A 145 13.81 -5.19 -6.35
N VAL A 146 14.85 -5.29 -5.54
CA VAL A 146 15.05 -4.52 -4.32
C VAL A 146 16.43 -3.88 -4.37
N ILE A 147 16.52 -2.58 -4.06
CA ILE A 147 17.80 -1.86 -4.01
C ILE A 147 18.05 -1.36 -2.58
N TYR A 148 19.28 -1.57 -2.12
CA TYR A 148 19.78 -1.07 -0.85
C TYR A 148 20.92 -0.07 -1.08
N LEU A 149 20.92 1.03 -0.32
CA LEU A 149 22.03 1.98 -0.22
C LEU A 149 22.64 1.87 1.18
N ASN A 150 23.88 1.37 1.27
CA ASN A 150 24.57 1.12 2.55
C ASN A 150 23.76 0.23 3.52
N GLY A 151 22.93 -0.66 2.98
CA GLY A 151 22.03 -1.52 3.74
C GLY A 151 20.62 -0.97 3.87
N GLU A 152 20.37 0.32 3.68
CA GLU A 152 19.03 0.90 3.80
C GLU A 152 18.19 0.63 2.55
N LEU A 153 16.92 0.24 2.71
CA LEU A 153 16.03 -0.05 1.60
C LEU A 153 15.63 1.25 0.88
N VAL A 154 15.94 1.37 -0.40
CA VAL A 154 15.68 2.58 -1.19
C VAL A 154 14.83 2.34 -2.45
N PHE A 155 14.53 1.08 -2.77
CA PHE A 155 13.62 0.71 -3.86
C PHE A 155 13.09 -0.72 -3.65
N ALA A 156 11.80 -0.96 -3.95
CA ALA A 156 11.18 -2.29 -3.85
C ALA A 156 10.17 -2.54 -4.99
N GLY A 157 10.69 -2.81 -6.18
CA GLY A 157 9.94 -3.03 -7.41
C GLY A 157 9.21 -4.36 -7.46
N ASN A 158 7.87 -4.33 -7.63
CA ASN A 158 7.00 -5.51 -7.79
C ASN A 158 7.17 -6.59 -6.71
N VAL A 159 7.55 -6.21 -5.47
CA VAL A 159 7.71 -7.17 -4.36
C VAL A 159 6.35 -7.75 -3.92
N PRO A 160 6.30 -9.02 -3.52
CA PRO A 160 5.06 -9.66 -3.06
C PRO A 160 4.56 -9.07 -1.74
N GLU A 161 3.30 -9.35 -1.41
CA GLU A 161 2.69 -8.93 -0.15
C GLU A 161 3.47 -9.55 1.02
N ASN A 162 3.83 -8.73 2.00
CA ASN A 162 4.67 -9.08 3.16
C ASN A 162 6.16 -9.29 2.86
N ALA A 163 6.61 -8.85 1.67
CA ALA A 163 7.98 -9.01 1.20
C ALA A 163 8.45 -10.49 1.31
N TYR A 164 9.75 -10.70 1.44
CA TYR A 164 10.36 -12.04 1.50
C TYR A 164 10.74 -12.39 2.93
N ALA A 165 10.36 -13.59 3.41
CA ALA A 165 10.77 -14.07 4.73
C ALA A 165 12.25 -14.51 4.74
N SER A 166 12.81 -14.80 3.56
CA SER A 166 14.22 -15.10 3.34
C SER A 166 14.68 -14.56 1.97
N ASN A 167 15.98 -14.31 1.85
CA ASN A 167 16.53 -13.74 0.62
C ASN A 167 16.39 -14.66 -0.62
N GLN A 168 16.18 -15.98 -0.43
CA GLN A 168 16.11 -16.99 -1.49
C GLN A 168 14.68 -17.41 -1.83
N GLU A 169 13.68 -16.59 -1.53
CA GLU A 169 12.30 -16.87 -1.90
C GLU A 169 11.99 -16.48 -3.35
N TYR A 170 11.11 -17.26 -3.98
CA TYR A 170 10.43 -16.84 -5.19
C TYR A 170 9.32 -15.85 -4.83
N GLY A 171 8.96 -14.99 -5.78
CA GLY A 171 7.72 -14.22 -5.71
C GLY A 171 7.87 -12.80 -6.22
N ALA A 172 6.79 -12.33 -6.82
CA ALA A 172 6.53 -10.94 -7.15
C ALA A 172 5.03 -10.67 -6.93
N SER A 173 4.64 -9.40 -6.77
CA SER A 173 3.22 -9.01 -6.63
C SER A 173 2.42 -9.43 -7.88
N GLU A 174 3.02 -9.26 -9.05
CA GLU A 174 2.46 -9.67 -10.32
C GLU A 174 3.49 -10.44 -11.15
N ARG A 175 3.05 -11.53 -11.81
CA ARG A 175 3.84 -12.15 -12.86
C ARG A 175 3.87 -11.22 -14.07
N VAL A 176 5.06 -11.00 -14.62
CA VAL A 176 5.21 -10.26 -15.87
C VAL A 176 5.79 -11.12 -16.97
N SER A 177 5.61 -10.68 -18.21
CA SER A 177 6.08 -11.39 -19.41
C SER A 177 7.21 -10.62 -20.11
N GLY A 178 7.88 -9.70 -19.43
CA GLY A 178 8.89 -8.84 -20.02
C GLY A 178 9.50 -7.86 -19.02
N ILE A 179 10.49 -7.12 -19.50
CA ILE A 179 11.26 -6.18 -18.68
C ILE A 179 10.38 -5.00 -18.25
N ARG A 180 10.24 -4.84 -16.93
CA ARG A 180 9.78 -3.61 -16.28
C ARG A 180 10.91 -2.59 -16.27
N ARG A 181 10.55 -1.33 -16.48
CA ARG A 181 11.46 -0.20 -16.34
C ARG A 181 10.86 0.82 -15.39
N ASP A 182 11.55 1.07 -14.30
CA ASP A 182 11.12 2.03 -13.29
C ASP A 182 12.17 3.12 -13.10
N GLU A 183 11.68 4.34 -13.04
CA GLU A 183 12.42 5.49 -12.53
C GLU A 183 12.06 5.69 -11.05
N PHE A 184 13.07 5.94 -10.23
CA PHE A 184 12.89 6.16 -8.80
C PHE A 184 13.78 7.30 -8.30
N PHE A 185 13.36 7.89 -7.18
CA PHE A 185 14.05 9.00 -6.55
C PHE A 185 14.29 8.67 -5.08
N ILE A 186 15.46 9.09 -4.58
CA ILE A 186 15.82 9.00 -3.16
C ILE A 186 16.10 10.41 -2.67
N THR A 187 15.29 10.91 -1.75
CA THR A 187 15.45 12.20 -1.08
C THR A 187 15.96 12.03 0.34
N ASP A 188 15.65 10.91 1.00
CA ASP A 188 16.32 10.54 2.24
C ASP A 188 17.76 10.13 1.94
N LEU A 189 18.66 11.10 2.10
CA LEU A 189 20.10 10.91 1.94
C LEU A 189 20.80 10.52 3.23
N SER A 190 20.08 10.24 4.33
CA SER A 190 20.68 9.77 5.58
C SER A 190 21.55 8.50 5.44
N PRO A 191 21.26 7.52 4.55
CA PRO A 191 22.18 6.41 4.31
C PRO A 191 23.38 6.79 3.43
N LEU A 192 23.35 7.90 2.68
CA LEU A 192 24.44 8.33 1.83
C LEU A 192 25.56 9.00 2.65
N LYS A 193 26.82 8.71 2.31
CA LYS A 193 27.98 9.35 2.93
C LYS A 193 29.00 9.80 1.89
N SER A 194 29.84 10.77 2.24
CA SER A 194 31.07 11.03 1.47
C SER A 194 32.01 9.80 1.56
N GLY A 195 32.66 9.46 0.45
CA GLY A 195 33.52 8.30 0.31
C GLY A 195 32.81 7.07 -0.27
N ILE A 196 33.19 5.88 0.19
CA ILE A 196 32.69 4.61 -0.35
C ILE A 196 31.26 4.34 0.14
N ASN A 197 30.33 4.16 -0.79
CA ASN A 197 28.97 3.69 -0.55
C ASN A 197 28.76 2.35 -1.25
N VAL A 198 27.82 1.57 -0.76
CA VAL A 198 27.44 0.28 -1.35
C VAL A 198 26.04 0.39 -1.92
N ILE A 199 25.91 0.08 -3.20
CA ILE A 199 24.63 -0.22 -3.84
C ILE A 199 24.49 -1.73 -3.91
N GLY A 200 23.55 -2.28 -3.15
CA GLY A 200 23.16 -3.69 -3.21
C GLY A 200 21.87 -3.83 -4.00
N VAL A 201 21.81 -4.77 -4.94
CA VAL A 201 20.58 -5.09 -5.67
C VAL A 201 20.26 -6.57 -5.53
N GLN A 202 19.02 -6.86 -5.21
CA GLN A 202 18.46 -8.20 -5.11
C GLN A 202 17.33 -8.33 -6.12
N VAL A 203 17.36 -9.37 -6.95
CA VAL A 203 16.35 -9.61 -7.97
C VAL A 203 15.75 -10.99 -7.75
N HIS A 204 14.42 -11.09 -7.77
CA HIS A 204 13.69 -12.33 -7.55
C HIS A 204 12.98 -12.77 -8.82
N GLN A 205 12.90 -14.08 -9.02
CA GLN A 205 12.01 -14.69 -10.01
C GLN A 205 10.63 -14.95 -9.39
N TYR A 206 9.58 -14.94 -10.21
CA TYR A 206 8.20 -15.14 -9.75
C TYR A 206 7.96 -16.56 -9.23
N ASP A 207 8.44 -17.57 -9.96
CA ASP A 207 8.32 -18.98 -9.59
C ASP A 207 9.50 -19.81 -10.14
N SER A 208 9.56 -21.09 -9.75
CA SER A 208 10.65 -22.01 -10.14
C SER A 208 10.69 -22.37 -11.63
N LYS A 209 9.70 -21.96 -12.42
CA LYS A 209 9.59 -22.17 -13.87
C LYS A 209 9.82 -20.89 -14.66
N SER A 210 10.18 -19.78 -14.02
CA SER A 210 10.64 -18.58 -14.72
C SER A 210 11.99 -18.86 -15.39
N GLU A 211 12.13 -18.38 -16.63
CA GLU A 211 13.32 -18.57 -17.47
C GLU A 211 13.88 -17.22 -17.96
N ASP A 212 13.31 -16.11 -17.47
CA ASP A 212 13.40 -14.78 -18.06
C ASP A 212 14.00 -13.74 -17.10
N ILE A 213 14.83 -14.18 -16.14
CA ILE A 213 15.58 -13.28 -15.25
C ILE A 213 16.31 -12.20 -16.04
N TYR A 214 16.10 -10.95 -15.62
CA TYR A 214 16.80 -9.79 -16.17
C TYR A 214 17.08 -8.74 -15.09
N PHE A 215 18.23 -8.10 -15.19
CA PHE A 215 18.62 -6.98 -14.33
C PHE A 215 19.55 -6.00 -15.06
N ASN A 216 19.22 -4.71 -14.99
CA ASN A 216 20.13 -3.62 -15.31
C ASN A 216 19.76 -2.36 -14.51
N LEU A 217 20.65 -1.90 -13.63
CA LEU A 217 20.55 -0.54 -13.07
C LEU A 217 21.27 0.43 -14.02
N SER A 218 20.51 0.89 -15.00
CA SER A 218 21.04 1.61 -16.16
C SER A 218 21.58 3.01 -15.84
N ALA A 219 21.08 3.63 -14.78
CA ALA A 219 21.56 4.90 -14.26
C ALA A 219 21.32 5.03 -12.76
N LEU A 220 22.26 5.65 -12.06
CA LEU A 220 22.06 6.27 -10.75
C LEU A 220 22.82 7.59 -10.74
N ASN A 221 22.13 8.69 -10.53
CA ASN A 221 22.69 10.04 -10.57
C ASN A 221 22.46 10.75 -9.25
N LEU A 222 23.50 11.40 -8.73
CA LEU A 222 23.41 12.34 -7.61
C LEU A 222 22.95 13.70 -8.13
N LEU A 223 21.81 14.16 -7.64
CA LEU A 223 21.18 15.41 -8.02
C LEU A 223 21.65 16.55 -7.13
N LYS A 224 21.78 17.73 -7.73
CA LYS A 224 22.16 18.99 -7.06
C LYS A 224 20.98 19.96 -6.91
N THR A 225 19.85 19.58 -7.47
CA THR A 225 18.60 20.33 -7.45
C THR A 225 17.60 19.65 -6.53
N ASP A 226 16.82 20.45 -5.82
CA ASP A 226 15.78 19.92 -4.94
C ASP A 226 14.75 19.10 -5.72
N ILE A 227 14.33 17.98 -5.13
CA ILE A 227 13.25 17.13 -5.64
C ILE A 227 12.02 17.52 -4.83
N VAL A 228 10.97 17.98 -5.52
CA VAL A 228 9.71 18.29 -4.86
C VAL A 228 9.03 16.98 -4.48
N GLU A 229 8.89 16.74 -3.18
CA GLU A 229 8.08 15.63 -2.67
C GLU A 229 6.68 16.13 -2.35
N GLU A 230 5.68 15.39 -2.82
CA GLU A 230 4.31 15.57 -2.37
C GLU A 230 4.11 14.72 -1.12
N GLU A 231 3.40 15.27 -0.13
CA GLU A 231 3.02 14.52 1.06
C GLU A 231 2.22 13.28 0.65
N THR A 232 2.51 12.15 1.29
CA THR A 232 1.78 10.90 1.02
C THR A 232 0.34 11.03 1.53
N ASP A 233 -0.60 11.22 0.61
CA ASP A 233 -2.02 11.31 0.92
C ASP A 233 -2.58 9.95 1.39
N LEU A 234 -3.02 9.92 2.64
CA LEU A 234 -3.64 8.75 3.25
C LEU A 234 -5.16 8.70 3.06
N GLU A 235 -5.80 9.70 2.47
CA GLU A 235 -7.27 9.76 2.36
C GLU A 235 -7.89 8.42 1.92
N PRO A 236 -7.39 7.70 0.88
CA PRO A 236 -7.97 6.43 0.46
C PRO A 236 -7.40 5.19 1.18
N LEU A 237 -6.73 5.34 2.33
CA LEU A 237 -6.18 4.23 3.11
C LEU A 237 -7.30 3.54 3.90
N VAL A 238 -7.31 2.21 3.86
CA VAL A 238 -8.26 1.38 4.60
C VAL A 238 -7.47 0.39 5.46
N VAL A 239 -7.69 0.46 6.76
CA VAL A 239 -7.24 -0.52 7.73
C VAL A 239 -8.27 -1.65 7.76
N GLU A 240 -7.89 -2.85 7.35
CA GLU A 240 -8.79 -3.97 7.25
C GLU A 240 -8.51 -5.04 8.30
N VAL A 241 -9.56 -5.75 8.71
CA VAL A 241 -9.47 -6.85 9.69
C VAL A 241 -8.44 -7.89 9.26
N GLY A 242 -7.69 -8.44 10.21
CA GLY A 242 -6.81 -9.58 10.00
C GLY A 242 -7.52 -10.93 10.05
N ASN A 243 -6.74 -12.00 10.13
CA ASN A 243 -7.24 -13.34 10.46
C ASN A 243 -7.35 -13.57 11.98
N SER A 244 -6.75 -12.70 12.77
CA SER A 244 -6.66 -12.79 14.23
C SER A 244 -6.40 -11.42 14.86
N GLU A 245 -6.32 -11.38 16.18
CA GLU A 245 -5.86 -10.22 16.93
C GLU A 245 -4.35 -9.93 16.77
N GLU A 246 -3.61 -10.84 16.13
CA GLU A 246 -2.16 -10.73 15.93
C GLU A 246 -1.81 -10.20 14.53
N ASP A 247 -2.80 -9.89 13.69
CA ASP A 247 -2.57 -9.34 12.36
C ASP A 247 -3.60 -8.31 11.91
N ILE A 248 -3.17 -7.40 11.04
CA ILE A 248 -4.00 -6.37 10.43
C ILE A 248 -3.56 -6.15 8.98
N ASN A 249 -4.48 -5.74 8.12
CA ASN A 249 -4.16 -5.47 6.73
C ASN A 249 -4.31 -3.98 6.45
N PHE A 250 -3.48 -3.45 5.56
CA PHE A 250 -3.63 -2.12 5.01
C PHE A 250 -3.86 -2.25 3.51
N THR A 251 -4.85 -1.53 2.99
CA THR A 251 -5.03 -1.33 1.56
C THR A 251 -5.13 0.15 1.24
N TRP A 252 -4.43 0.59 0.21
CA TRP A 252 -4.34 1.99 -0.16
C TRP A 252 -4.28 2.14 -1.66
N THR A 253 -4.93 3.16 -2.21
CA THR A 253 -4.94 3.42 -3.66
C THR A 253 -4.40 4.80 -3.95
N THR A 254 -3.49 4.94 -4.91
CA THR A 254 -2.92 6.24 -5.28
C THR A 254 -2.63 6.31 -6.79
N GLU A 255 -2.67 7.51 -7.37
CA GLU A 255 -2.17 7.74 -8.74
C GLU A 255 -0.63 7.69 -8.81
N ALA A 256 0.05 7.87 -7.67
CA ALA A 256 1.50 7.88 -7.61
C ALA A 256 2.08 6.46 -7.76
N GLY A 257 2.82 6.21 -8.83
CA GLY A 257 3.48 4.92 -9.12
C GLY A 257 4.67 4.55 -8.22
N GLY A 258 4.81 5.18 -7.05
CA GLY A 258 5.87 4.90 -6.09
C GLY A 258 5.77 3.51 -5.45
N TYR A 259 6.73 3.22 -4.57
CA TYR A 259 6.73 2.04 -3.72
C TYR A 259 6.72 2.50 -2.27
N TYR A 260 5.99 1.80 -1.40
CA TYR A 260 5.67 2.30 -0.07
C TYR A 260 5.82 1.21 0.98
N GLN A 261 5.95 1.65 2.22
CA GLN A 261 6.01 0.80 3.40
C GLN A 261 5.14 1.37 4.52
N VAL A 262 4.58 0.50 5.36
CA VAL A 262 4.03 0.90 6.65
C VAL A 262 5.14 0.80 7.69
N GLU A 263 5.37 1.89 8.39
CA GLU A 263 6.18 1.92 9.59
C GLU A 263 5.24 1.95 10.79
N TYR A 264 5.46 1.09 11.78
CA TYR A 264 4.55 0.95 12.91
C TYR A 264 5.29 0.61 14.20
N MET A 265 4.73 1.03 15.32
CA MET A 265 5.21 0.65 16.65
C MET A 265 4.08 0.66 17.68
N ASP A 266 4.32 0.00 18.80
CA ASP A 266 3.47 0.10 19.99
C ASP A 266 3.37 1.59 20.39
N SER A 267 2.15 2.13 20.48
CA SER A 267 1.93 3.56 20.70
C SER A 267 2.53 4.07 22.01
N LYS A 268 2.78 3.19 22.98
CA LYS A 268 3.48 3.56 24.22
C LYS A 268 4.95 3.92 23.99
N ASP A 269 5.55 3.38 22.92
CA ASP A 269 6.94 3.63 22.56
C ASP A 269 7.10 4.91 21.74
N PHE A 270 6.01 5.36 21.10
CA PHE A 270 5.94 6.63 20.39
C PHE A 270 5.93 7.83 21.35
N LYS A 271 6.86 8.75 21.15
CA LYS A 271 6.99 10.04 21.87
C LYS A 271 7.16 11.21 20.91
N SER A 272 7.80 10.97 19.76
CA SER A 272 7.98 11.92 18.66
C SER A 272 8.23 11.18 17.36
N GLU A 273 8.06 11.85 16.22
CA GLU A 273 8.29 11.27 14.89
C GLU A 273 9.67 10.61 14.70
N LYS A 274 10.71 11.15 15.35
CA LYS A 274 12.09 10.60 15.34
C LYS A 274 12.20 9.18 15.91
N ASP A 275 11.16 8.70 16.57
CA ASP A 275 11.13 7.34 17.10
C ASP A 275 10.89 6.31 16.00
N PHE A 276 10.21 6.68 14.91
CA PHE A 276 9.98 5.77 13.80
C PHE A 276 11.30 5.33 13.17
N ASP A 277 12.20 6.29 12.91
CA ASP A 277 13.51 6.04 12.29
C ASP A 277 14.44 5.15 13.14
N LYS A 278 14.09 4.91 14.42
CA LYS A 278 14.92 4.15 15.36
C LYS A 278 14.30 2.87 15.87
N ARG A 279 12.97 2.81 15.90
CA ARG A 279 12.23 1.81 16.69
C ARG A 279 11.03 1.22 15.95
N ALA A 280 10.63 1.80 14.82
CA ALA A 280 9.51 1.23 14.07
C ALA A 280 9.89 -0.13 13.48
N SER A 281 8.92 -1.02 13.50
CA SER A 281 8.89 -2.13 12.57
C SER A 281 8.46 -1.59 11.20
N VAL A 282 8.95 -2.24 10.15
CA VAL A 282 8.66 -1.85 8.76
C VAL A 282 8.03 -3.03 8.03
N ALA A 283 7.00 -2.75 7.24
CA ALA A 283 6.36 -3.72 6.36
C ALA A 283 6.19 -3.12 4.97
N VAL A 284 6.85 -3.69 3.96
CA VAL A 284 6.79 -3.19 2.58
C VAL A 284 5.45 -3.58 1.96
N MET A 285 4.83 -2.61 1.27
CA MET A 285 3.59 -2.83 0.55
C MET A 285 3.86 -3.42 -0.84
N ALA A 286 3.13 -4.50 -1.16
CA ALA A 286 2.99 -4.92 -2.55
C ALA A 286 2.29 -3.83 -3.35
N ARG A 287 2.61 -3.72 -4.64
CA ARG A 287 1.97 -2.80 -5.58
C ARG A 287 1.38 -3.59 -6.75
N ARG A 288 0.19 -3.20 -7.19
CA ARG A 288 -0.42 -3.66 -8.44
C ARG A 288 -1.11 -2.49 -9.13
N GLN A 289 -1.01 -2.41 -10.46
CA GLN A 289 -1.82 -1.45 -11.22
C GLN A 289 -3.25 -1.98 -11.36
N MET A 290 -4.24 -1.14 -11.07
CA MET A 290 -5.66 -1.49 -11.21
C MET A 290 -6.07 -1.50 -12.69
N GLU A 291 -6.97 -2.39 -13.09
CA GLU A 291 -7.37 -2.54 -14.49
C GLU A 291 -8.36 -1.45 -14.95
N GLU A 292 -9.22 -0.97 -14.06
CA GLU A 292 -10.32 -0.04 -14.41
C GLU A 292 -9.93 1.43 -14.44
N ASN A 293 -8.77 1.79 -13.89
CA ASN A 293 -8.30 3.16 -13.76
C ASN A 293 -6.76 3.26 -13.79
N ARG A 294 -6.21 4.44 -13.49
CA ARG A 294 -4.75 4.67 -13.44
C ARG A 294 -4.18 4.49 -12.04
N LEU A 295 -4.97 4.02 -11.08
CA LEU A 295 -4.53 3.89 -9.69
C LEU A 295 -3.64 2.65 -9.53
N PHE A 296 -2.71 2.78 -8.60
CA PHE A 296 -1.98 1.67 -8.02
C PHE A 296 -2.64 1.29 -6.70
N LEU A 297 -2.87 -0.01 -6.52
CA LEU A 297 -3.27 -0.61 -5.26
C LEU A 297 -2.03 -1.07 -4.50
N HIS A 298 -1.91 -0.59 -3.28
CA HIS A 298 -0.89 -0.96 -2.32
C HIS A 298 -1.49 -1.79 -1.20
N ARG A 299 -0.82 -2.90 -0.85
CA ARG A 299 -1.32 -3.83 0.18
C ARG A 299 -0.21 -4.38 1.05
N VAL A 300 -0.51 -4.55 2.34
CA VAL A 300 0.37 -5.24 3.28
C VAL A 300 -0.41 -5.88 4.42
N ASN A 301 -0.01 -7.09 4.83
CA ASN A 301 -0.41 -7.69 6.09
C ASN A 301 0.69 -7.50 7.13
N ILE A 302 0.34 -6.91 8.27
CA ILE A 302 1.24 -6.79 9.41
C ILE A 302 0.84 -7.86 10.41
N ALA A 303 1.72 -8.82 10.67
CA ALA A 303 1.49 -9.95 11.55
C ALA A 303 2.35 -9.90 12.82
N ARG A 304 2.07 -10.82 13.76
CA ARG A 304 2.76 -10.94 15.07
C ARG A 304 2.59 -9.70 15.95
N LEU A 305 1.47 -9.01 15.80
CA LEU A 305 1.07 -7.92 16.66
C LEU A 305 0.70 -8.45 18.05
N LYS A 306 0.90 -7.62 19.06
CA LYS A 306 0.44 -7.93 20.42
C LYS A 306 -1.08 -7.74 20.45
N SER A 307 -1.79 -8.65 21.09
CA SER A 307 -3.22 -8.48 21.38
C SER A 307 -3.46 -7.26 22.27
N ASP A 308 -4.67 -6.68 22.19
CA ASP A 308 -5.12 -5.56 23.02
C ASP A 308 -4.10 -4.42 23.12
N THR A 309 -3.55 -4.03 21.97
CA THR A 309 -2.47 -3.05 21.89
C THR A 309 -2.77 -2.01 20.84
N ARG A 310 -2.69 -0.74 21.25
CA ARG A 310 -2.76 0.40 20.33
C ARG A 310 -1.41 0.62 19.66
N TYR A 311 -1.42 0.68 18.34
CA TYR A 311 -0.26 0.96 17.51
C TYR A 311 -0.36 2.35 16.91
N ALA A 312 0.79 3.03 16.78
CA ALA A 312 0.94 4.19 15.93
C ALA A 312 1.57 3.72 14.60
N TYR A 313 1.10 4.25 13.48
CA TYR A 313 1.66 3.94 12.16
C TYR A 313 1.78 5.20 11.29
N ARG A 314 2.65 5.11 10.29
CA ARG A 314 2.72 6.04 9.16
C ARG A 314 3.05 5.27 7.89
N VAL A 315 2.66 5.79 6.73
CA VAL A 315 3.08 5.28 5.42
C VAL A 315 4.24 6.13 4.94
N ARG A 316 5.27 5.50 4.40
CA ARG A 316 6.42 6.19 3.81
C ARG A 316 6.65 5.67 2.41
N ARG A 317 6.86 6.56 1.45
CA ARG A 317 7.42 6.19 0.14
C ARG A 317 8.87 5.76 0.34
N ILE A 318 9.22 4.57 -0.15
CA ILE A 318 10.58 4.05 0.00
C ILE A 318 11.57 5.02 -0.68
N GLY A 319 12.61 5.42 0.07
CA GLY A 319 13.61 6.41 -0.35
C GLY A 319 13.21 7.88 -0.12
N SER A 320 12.01 8.16 0.39
CA SER A 320 11.54 9.53 0.68
C SER A 320 11.88 9.99 2.10
N GLU A 321 12.24 11.26 2.28
CA GLU A 321 12.46 11.91 3.57
C GLU A 321 11.12 12.21 4.29
N GLU A 322 10.07 12.53 3.53
CA GLU A 322 8.77 12.95 4.07
C GLU A 322 7.76 11.77 4.13
N PRO A 323 7.40 11.28 5.34
CA PRO A 323 6.35 10.29 5.49
C PRO A 323 4.96 10.95 5.44
N SER A 324 3.91 10.12 5.48
CA SER A 324 2.54 10.58 5.75
C SER A 324 2.35 11.09 7.18
N SER A 325 1.19 11.70 7.42
CA SER A 325 0.65 11.87 8.77
C SER A 325 0.52 10.54 9.54
N ILE A 326 0.43 10.63 10.88
CA ILE A 326 0.38 9.48 11.79
C ILE A 326 -1.06 9.02 12.01
N GLY A 327 -1.31 7.75 11.74
CA GLY A 327 -2.54 7.05 12.09
C GLY A 327 -2.37 6.16 13.33
N TYR A 328 -3.50 5.65 13.82
CA TYR A 328 -3.52 4.69 14.93
C TYR A 328 -4.50 3.56 14.61
N PHE A 329 -4.21 2.37 15.12
CA PHE A 329 -5.18 1.27 15.18
C PHE A 329 -5.00 0.51 16.48
N THR A 330 -5.99 -0.29 16.87
CA THR A 330 -5.93 -1.14 18.06
C THR A 330 -6.20 -2.58 17.66
N THR A 331 -5.37 -3.50 18.12
CA THR A 331 -5.61 -4.93 17.97
C THR A 331 -6.62 -5.42 19.00
N GLY A 332 -7.46 -6.39 18.60
CA GLY A 332 -8.46 -6.96 19.51
C GLY A 332 -7.87 -7.81 20.65
N GLN A 333 -8.73 -8.26 21.54
CA GLN A 333 -8.36 -9.20 22.60
C GLN A 333 -8.32 -10.64 22.09
N LYS A 334 -7.39 -11.46 22.61
CA LYS A 334 -7.39 -12.91 22.35
C LYS A 334 -8.58 -13.61 23.02
N GLY A 335 -9.35 -14.35 22.24
CA GLY A 335 -10.48 -15.19 22.66
C GLY A 335 -11.79 -14.46 22.96
N VAL A 336 -11.81 -13.13 22.80
CA VAL A 336 -13.00 -12.28 22.95
C VAL A 336 -12.89 -11.16 21.93
N PHE A 337 -13.96 -10.91 21.18
CA PHE A 337 -14.02 -9.75 20.28
C PHE A 337 -15.43 -9.23 20.10
N THR A 338 -15.52 -7.99 19.65
CA THR A 338 -16.75 -7.28 19.32
C THR A 338 -16.68 -6.79 17.88
N CYS A 339 -17.69 -7.08 17.07
CA CYS A 339 -17.83 -6.46 15.75
C CYS A 339 -19.17 -5.77 15.58
N ALA A 340 -19.18 -4.68 14.82
CA ALA A 340 -20.41 -3.95 14.51
C ALA A 340 -20.71 -4.03 13.02
N VAL A 341 -21.95 -4.38 12.69
CA VAL A 341 -22.45 -4.32 11.32
C VAL A 341 -23.12 -2.98 11.10
N ILE A 342 -22.51 -2.16 10.25
CA ILE A 342 -22.97 -0.80 9.93
C ILE A 342 -23.44 -0.79 8.48
N LYS A 343 -24.71 -0.48 8.25
CA LYS A 343 -25.29 -0.49 6.90
C LYS A 343 -24.77 0.61 6.02
N ASP A 344 -24.62 1.80 6.60
CA ASP A 344 -24.21 3.01 5.90
C ASP A 344 -23.18 3.76 6.74
N LEU A 345 -21.91 3.44 6.48
CA LEU A 345 -20.81 4.10 7.15
C LEU A 345 -20.67 5.58 6.71
N GLN A 346 -21.08 5.93 5.49
CA GLN A 346 -20.99 7.31 4.98
C GLN A 346 -21.95 8.26 5.71
N GLN A 347 -23.09 7.75 6.19
CA GLN A 347 -24.02 8.50 7.04
C GLN A 347 -23.68 8.46 8.53
N THR A 348 -22.58 7.82 8.92
CA THR A 348 -22.16 7.74 10.31
C THR A 348 -21.51 9.05 10.73
N GLY A 349 -22.22 9.84 11.55
CA GLY A 349 -21.70 11.07 12.12
C GLY A 349 -20.56 10.85 13.13
N PRO A 350 -19.78 11.90 13.46
CA PRO A 350 -18.55 11.79 14.24
C PRO A 350 -18.74 11.21 15.65
N GLU A 351 -19.87 11.50 16.30
CA GLU A 351 -20.17 10.93 17.63
C GLU A 351 -20.31 9.41 17.59
N LYS A 352 -20.97 8.89 16.54
CA LYS A 352 -21.15 7.45 16.35
C LYS A 352 -19.84 6.79 15.94
N SER A 353 -19.05 7.43 15.08
CA SER A 353 -17.70 6.97 14.74
C SER A 353 -16.79 6.86 15.97
N ALA A 354 -16.81 7.88 16.84
CA ALA A 354 -16.03 7.85 18.08
C ALA A 354 -16.47 6.73 19.03
N ARG A 355 -17.78 6.45 19.12
CA ARG A 355 -18.29 5.30 19.88
C ARG A 355 -17.84 3.97 19.29
N LEU A 356 -17.89 3.81 17.96
CA LEU A 356 -17.43 2.59 17.28
C LEU A 356 -15.96 2.31 17.61
N VAL A 357 -15.09 3.31 17.44
CA VAL A 357 -13.65 3.19 17.75
C VAL A 357 -13.39 2.85 19.23
N ALA A 358 -14.28 3.24 20.14
CA ALA A 358 -14.13 3.00 21.57
C ALA A 358 -14.72 1.65 22.05
N GLU A 359 -15.76 1.14 21.38
CA GLU A 359 -16.57 0.02 21.87
C GLU A 359 -16.40 -1.27 21.03
N VAL A 360 -15.80 -1.21 19.84
CA VAL A 360 -15.83 -2.29 18.85
C VAL A 360 -14.42 -2.56 18.30
N ASP A 361 -14.06 -3.83 18.10
CA ASP A 361 -12.76 -4.22 17.56
C ASP A 361 -12.66 -4.02 16.04
N PHE A 362 -13.74 -4.29 15.31
CA PHE A 362 -13.82 -4.03 13.87
C PHE A 362 -15.26 -3.85 13.37
N ILE A 363 -15.40 -3.17 12.24
CA ILE A 363 -16.71 -2.98 11.58
C ILE A 363 -16.86 -3.89 10.36
N ILE A 364 -18.10 -4.30 10.09
CA ILE A 364 -18.52 -4.96 8.86
C ILE A 364 -19.45 -3.98 8.15
N THR A 365 -19.13 -3.58 6.94
CA THR A 365 -19.91 -2.57 6.20
C THR A 365 -19.85 -2.82 4.70
N PRO A 366 -20.95 -2.61 3.97
CA PRO A 366 -20.90 -2.61 2.52
C PRO A 366 -20.01 -1.48 2.00
N VAL A 367 -19.32 -1.74 0.88
CA VAL A 367 -18.49 -0.74 0.20
C VAL A 367 -19.34 0.12 -0.70
N GLY A 368 -19.55 1.36 -0.24
CA GLY A 368 -20.33 2.41 -0.88
C GLY A 368 -21.80 2.03 -1.11
N ILE A 369 -22.67 3.03 -1.15
CA ILE A 369 -24.09 2.85 -1.43
C ILE A 369 -24.41 3.56 -2.75
N ASP A 370 -25.07 2.84 -3.65
CA ASP A 370 -25.47 3.36 -4.96
C ASP A 370 -26.34 4.62 -4.81
N SER A 371 -25.90 5.72 -5.41
CA SER A 371 -26.67 6.96 -5.56
C SER A 371 -27.84 6.83 -6.56
N GLY A 372 -28.01 5.65 -7.16
CA GLY A 372 -28.96 5.34 -8.23
C GLY A 372 -28.42 5.69 -9.62
N ASP A 373 -27.10 5.89 -9.75
CA ASP A 373 -26.46 6.31 -11.00
C ASP A 373 -25.43 5.28 -11.46
N SER A 374 -25.80 4.51 -12.47
CA SER A 374 -24.98 3.43 -13.03
C SER A 374 -23.85 3.91 -13.94
N HIS A 375 -23.58 5.23 -14.03
CA HIS A 375 -22.50 5.72 -14.87
C HIS A 375 -21.13 5.28 -14.31
N PRO A 376 -20.21 4.70 -15.14
CA PRO A 376 -18.97 4.11 -14.65
C PRO A 376 -18.02 5.03 -13.88
N GLU A 377 -18.07 6.34 -14.12
CA GLU A 377 -17.29 7.34 -13.38
C GLU A 377 -17.88 7.62 -11.99
N ASN A 378 -19.22 7.62 -11.88
CA ASN A 378 -19.92 7.82 -10.61
C ASN A 378 -19.76 6.62 -9.68
N LEU A 379 -19.66 5.40 -10.24
CA LEU A 379 -19.32 4.21 -9.48
C LEU A 379 -17.91 4.31 -8.87
N LEU A 380 -16.89 4.64 -9.66
CA LEU A 380 -15.52 4.74 -9.17
C LEU A 380 -15.38 5.82 -8.09
N ARG A 381 -15.99 6.98 -8.34
CA ARG A 381 -16.03 8.08 -7.36
C ARG A 381 -16.70 7.65 -6.05
N ALA A 382 -17.77 6.87 -6.10
CA ALA A 382 -18.43 6.37 -4.89
C ALA A 382 -17.52 5.42 -4.07
N PHE A 383 -16.65 4.63 -4.72
CA PHE A 383 -15.64 3.85 -4.00
C PHE A 383 -14.58 4.76 -3.36
N GLU A 384 -14.11 5.78 -4.08
CA GLU A 384 -13.12 6.73 -3.57
C GLU A 384 -13.69 7.54 -2.39
N ASP A 385 -14.90 8.09 -2.52
CA ASP A 385 -15.62 8.81 -1.46
C ASP A 385 -15.85 7.92 -0.22
N TRP A 386 -16.09 6.61 -0.40
CA TRP A 386 -16.20 5.67 0.71
C TRP A 386 -14.84 5.42 1.38
N ARG A 387 -13.76 5.27 0.60
CA ARG A 387 -12.41 5.05 1.12
C ARG A 387 -11.85 6.29 1.83
N ALA A 388 -12.33 7.48 1.48
CA ALA A 388 -11.98 8.75 2.11
C ALA A 388 -12.49 8.93 3.56
N LEU A 389 -13.33 8.03 4.06
CA LEU A 389 -13.89 8.13 5.40
C LEU A 389 -12.80 7.97 6.47
N GLU A 390 -12.63 8.99 7.33
CA GLU A 390 -11.59 9.02 8.38
C GLU A 390 -11.55 7.77 9.25
N ILE A 391 -12.73 7.24 9.61
CA ILE A 391 -12.85 6.07 10.48
C ILE A 391 -12.16 4.82 9.91
N LEU A 392 -12.03 4.71 8.58
CA LEU A 392 -11.37 3.57 7.92
C LEU A 392 -9.85 3.56 8.12
N LYS A 393 -9.26 4.67 8.55
CA LYS A 393 -7.84 4.77 8.91
C LYS A 393 -7.57 4.43 10.37
N GLU A 394 -8.60 4.44 11.21
CA GLU A 394 -8.48 4.26 12.65
C GLU A 394 -8.91 2.88 13.15
N MET A 395 -9.85 2.25 12.44
CA MET A 395 -10.50 1.01 12.89
C MET A 395 -10.44 -0.06 11.79
N PRO A 396 -10.10 -1.31 12.14
CA PRO A 396 -10.18 -2.40 11.18
C PRO A 396 -11.60 -2.54 10.62
N VAL A 397 -11.71 -2.67 9.31
CA VAL A 397 -12.97 -2.94 8.61
C VAL A 397 -12.90 -4.27 7.88
N TRP A 398 -14.02 -4.98 7.83
CA TRP A 398 -14.30 -5.98 6.83
C TRP A 398 -15.26 -5.36 5.79
N PRO A 399 -14.73 -4.93 4.64
CA PRO A 399 -15.55 -4.45 3.54
C PRO A 399 -16.31 -5.62 2.94
N VAL A 400 -17.62 -5.49 2.77
CA VAL A 400 -18.47 -6.48 2.09
C VAL A 400 -19.11 -5.90 0.83
N GLU A 401 -19.57 -6.74 -0.09
CA GLU A 401 -20.24 -6.25 -1.30
C GLU A 401 -21.60 -5.63 -0.96
N GLY A 402 -21.79 -4.37 -1.39
CA GLY A 402 -23.04 -3.63 -1.35
C GLY A 402 -23.76 -3.61 -2.71
N SER A 403 -24.57 -2.57 -2.92
CA SER A 403 -25.37 -2.38 -4.16
C SER A 403 -24.56 -1.84 -5.34
N LEU A 404 -23.45 -1.13 -5.10
CA LEU A 404 -22.57 -0.64 -6.17
C LEU A 404 -21.97 -1.77 -7.03
N GLN A 405 -21.88 -2.98 -6.46
CA GLN A 405 -21.36 -4.19 -7.09
C GLN A 405 -22.44 -5.00 -7.83
N ASP A 406 -23.59 -4.39 -8.17
CA ASP A 406 -24.59 -5.02 -9.06
C ASP A 406 -24.20 -4.90 -10.54
N SER A 407 -23.22 -4.05 -10.87
CA SER A 407 -22.61 -3.97 -12.20
C SER A 407 -21.34 -4.83 -12.30
N LEU A 408 -21.07 -5.39 -13.49
CA LEU A 408 -19.82 -6.15 -13.74
C LEU A 408 -18.55 -5.34 -13.44
N LYS A 409 -18.57 -4.03 -13.74
CA LYS A 409 -17.44 -3.14 -13.46
C LYS A 409 -17.24 -2.94 -11.96
N GLY A 410 -18.33 -2.72 -11.20
CA GLY A 410 -18.28 -2.62 -9.73
C GLY A 410 -17.75 -3.90 -9.07
N GLN A 411 -18.19 -5.07 -9.55
CA GLN A 411 -17.69 -6.37 -9.09
C GLN A 411 -16.20 -6.56 -9.39
N SER A 412 -15.76 -6.16 -10.58
CA SER A 412 -14.35 -6.24 -10.97
C SER A 412 -13.48 -5.36 -10.08
N TYR A 413 -13.87 -4.11 -9.89
CA TYR A 413 -13.14 -3.16 -9.05
C TYR A 413 -13.07 -3.60 -7.59
N TYR A 414 -14.21 -4.01 -7.02
CA TYR A 414 -14.29 -4.54 -5.65
C TYR A 414 -13.38 -5.76 -5.47
N ARG A 415 -13.41 -6.71 -6.41
CA ARG A 415 -12.57 -7.91 -6.35
C ARG A 415 -11.09 -7.58 -6.42
N GLN A 416 -10.70 -6.57 -7.19
CA GLN A 416 -9.31 -6.15 -7.22
C GLN A 416 -8.87 -5.52 -5.90
N LEU A 417 -9.70 -4.67 -5.28
CA LEU A 417 -9.37 -4.04 -3.99
C LEU A 417 -9.26 -5.07 -2.86
N TYR A 418 -10.30 -5.88 -2.70
CA TYR A 418 -10.53 -6.67 -1.49
C TYR A 418 -10.34 -8.17 -1.70
N GLN A 419 -9.60 -8.57 -2.75
CA GLN A 419 -9.32 -9.96 -3.09
C GLN A 419 -8.83 -10.74 -1.85
N ARG A 420 -9.78 -11.35 -1.16
CA ARG A 420 -9.68 -12.16 0.04
C ARG A 420 -10.74 -13.23 -0.14
N GLU A 421 -10.33 -14.44 -0.49
CA GLU A 421 -11.15 -15.65 -0.60
C GLU A 421 -12.67 -15.45 -0.88
N THR A 422 -13.04 -14.57 -1.83
CA THR A 422 -14.43 -14.37 -2.27
C THR A 422 -14.77 -15.55 -3.18
N ALA A 423 -15.10 -16.68 -2.57
CA ALA A 423 -14.95 -18.01 -3.17
C ALA A 423 -15.97 -18.38 -4.26
N ASP A 424 -16.93 -17.51 -4.60
CA ASP A 424 -17.91 -17.80 -5.66
C ASP A 424 -18.04 -16.72 -6.75
N GLY A 425 -17.47 -15.52 -6.56
CA GLY A 425 -17.63 -14.40 -7.49
C GLY A 425 -19.07 -13.87 -7.58
N LEU A 426 -19.94 -14.22 -6.62
CA LEU A 426 -21.33 -13.80 -6.54
C LEU A 426 -21.58 -12.80 -5.40
N GLY A 427 -20.54 -12.36 -4.71
CA GLY A 427 -20.60 -11.38 -3.62
C GLY A 427 -20.78 -11.96 -2.23
N ASN A 428 -20.84 -13.29 -2.11
CA ASN A 428 -20.67 -13.94 -0.81
C ASN A 428 -19.20 -13.91 -0.40
N SER A 429 -18.96 -13.67 0.88
CA SER A 429 -17.60 -13.61 1.43
C SER A 429 -17.55 -14.16 2.84
N TYR A 430 -16.36 -14.53 3.29
CA TYR A 430 -16.13 -14.84 4.69
C TYR A 430 -14.78 -14.32 5.13
N VAL A 431 -14.65 -14.07 6.42
CA VAL A 431 -13.36 -13.91 7.10
C VAL A 431 -13.29 -14.88 8.26
N VAL A 432 -12.09 -15.38 8.52
CA VAL A 432 -11.80 -16.07 9.78
C VAL A 432 -11.20 -15.04 10.70
N TYR A 433 -11.80 -14.80 11.86
CA TYR A 433 -11.23 -13.98 12.91
C TYR A 433 -11.10 -14.83 14.17
N GLN A 434 -9.87 -15.08 14.60
CA GLN A 434 -9.55 -15.98 15.71
C GLN A 434 -10.12 -17.40 15.48
N ASP A 435 -11.05 -17.87 16.32
CA ASP A 435 -11.73 -19.16 16.22
C ASP A 435 -13.09 -19.09 15.52
N VAL A 436 -13.47 -17.92 14.98
CA VAL A 436 -14.78 -17.69 14.37
C VAL A 436 -14.67 -17.49 12.86
N LEU A 437 -15.50 -18.20 12.11
CA LEU A 437 -15.79 -17.97 10.70
C LEU A 437 -17.01 -17.05 10.60
N LEU A 438 -16.80 -15.82 10.13
CA LEU A 438 -17.85 -14.86 9.84
C LEU A 438 -18.20 -14.97 8.36
N VAL A 439 -19.47 -15.24 8.04
CA VAL A 439 -19.94 -15.46 6.67
C VAL A 439 -20.96 -14.40 6.29
N TYR A 440 -20.66 -13.61 5.27
CA TYR A 440 -21.57 -12.64 4.67
C TYR A 440 -22.23 -13.19 3.42
N LEU A 441 -23.57 -13.12 3.40
CA LEU A 441 -24.38 -13.62 2.31
C LEU A 441 -25.13 -12.47 1.61
N LYS A 442 -24.86 -12.32 0.31
CA LYS A 442 -25.54 -11.36 -0.55
C LYS A 442 -26.87 -11.95 -1.07
N PRO A 443 -27.98 -11.19 -1.07
CA PRO A 443 -29.25 -11.63 -1.66
C PRO A 443 -29.16 -12.06 -3.12
N GLY A 444 -29.95 -13.08 -3.49
CA GLY A 444 -30.05 -13.56 -4.88
C GLY A 444 -28.89 -14.44 -5.38
N THR A 445 -28.06 -14.96 -4.49
CA THR A 445 -26.83 -15.71 -4.83
C THR A 445 -26.90 -17.20 -4.45
N GLY A 446 -25.90 -17.98 -4.83
CA GLY A 446 -25.73 -19.40 -4.45
C GLY A 446 -25.30 -19.62 -2.99
N ALA A 447 -25.95 -18.93 -2.04
CA ALA A 447 -25.55 -18.84 -0.63
C ALA A 447 -25.37 -20.21 0.07
N ALA A 448 -26.24 -21.16 -0.24
CA ALA A 448 -26.21 -22.52 0.29
C ALA A 448 -24.89 -23.26 0.02
N ASP A 449 -24.49 -23.30 -1.25
CA ASP A 449 -23.28 -23.99 -1.70
C ASP A 449 -22.03 -23.28 -1.19
N PHE A 450 -22.08 -21.95 -1.13
CA PHE A 450 -21.02 -21.13 -0.55
C PHE A 450 -20.78 -21.45 0.92
N VAL A 451 -21.84 -21.46 1.74
CA VAL A 451 -21.77 -21.84 3.16
C VAL A 451 -21.23 -23.26 3.31
N ALA A 452 -21.71 -24.22 2.52
CA ALA A 452 -21.21 -25.59 2.56
C ALA A 452 -19.70 -25.68 2.30
N GLN A 453 -19.20 -24.95 1.30
CA GLN A 453 -17.78 -24.91 0.96
C GLN A 453 -16.96 -24.23 2.06
N ALA A 454 -17.43 -23.11 2.60
CA ALA A 454 -16.76 -22.40 3.69
C ALA A 454 -16.64 -23.30 4.94
N LEU A 455 -17.73 -23.98 5.32
CA LEU A 455 -17.74 -24.94 6.42
C LEU A 455 -16.84 -26.14 6.15
N GLN A 456 -16.80 -26.65 4.92
CA GLN A 456 -15.90 -27.73 4.54
C GLN A 456 -14.43 -27.33 4.67
N ARG A 457 -14.09 -26.07 4.38
CA ARG A 457 -12.72 -25.55 4.49
C ARG A 457 -12.33 -25.24 5.93
N HIS A 458 -13.30 -24.87 6.77
CA HIS A 458 -13.10 -24.37 8.13
C HIS A 458 -13.84 -25.18 9.21
N ARG A 459 -13.82 -26.53 9.09
CA ARG A 459 -14.61 -27.51 9.89
C ARG A 459 -14.44 -27.48 11.42
N GLN A 460 -13.65 -26.57 11.96
CA GLN A 460 -13.33 -26.46 13.40
C GLN A 460 -13.62 -25.07 13.96
N LYS A 461 -14.21 -24.17 13.17
CA LYS A 461 -14.51 -22.80 13.58
C LYS A 461 -15.95 -22.70 14.04
N ARG A 462 -16.20 -21.82 15.01
CA ARG A 462 -17.55 -21.36 15.32
C ARG A 462 -18.03 -20.49 14.15
N VAL A 463 -19.31 -20.53 13.83
CA VAL A 463 -19.81 -19.95 12.58
C VAL A 463 -20.90 -18.94 12.88
N ILE A 464 -20.70 -17.73 12.37
CA ILE A 464 -21.71 -16.69 12.37
C ILE A 464 -22.05 -16.37 10.93
N VAL A 465 -23.34 -16.45 10.60
CA VAL A 465 -23.86 -16.11 9.28
C VAL A 465 -24.64 -14.80 9.37
N LEU A 466 -24.24 -13.82 8.57
CA LEU A 466 -24.91 -12.54 8.42
C LEU A 466 -25.44 -12.35 7.00
N GLY A 467 -26.61 -11.74 6.89
CA GLY A 467 -27.31 -11.51 5.62
C GLY A 467 -28.74 -11.06 5.87
N ASP A 468 -29.45 -10.73 4.80
CA ASP A 468 -30.88 -10.40 4.91
C ASP A 468 -31.71 -11.65 5.25
N GLN A 469 -32.80 -11.44 6.00
CA GLN A 469 -33.70 -12.50 6.48
C GLN A 469 -34.05 -13.56 5.42
N GLU A 470 -34.35 -13.15 4.19
CA GLU A 470 -34.68 -14.07 3.08
C GLU A 470 -33.56 -15.08 2.80
N VAL A 471 -32.31 -14.61 2.73
CA VAL A 471 -31.16 -15.46 2.45
C VAL A 471 -30.85 -16.37 3.63
N LEU A 472 -30.94 -15.83 4.85
CA LEU A 472 -30.72 -16.63 6.06
C LEU A 472 -31.72 -17.80 6.14
N ASP A 473 -32.98 -17.56 5.82
CA ASP A 473 -34.01 -18.60 5.83
C ASP A 473 -33.76 -19.67 4.75
N SER A 474 -33.21 -19.28 3.59
CA SER A 474 -32.80 -20.23 2.54
C SER A 474 -31.70 -21.19 3.01
N VAL A 475 -30.72 -20.71 3.80
CA VAL A 475 -29.63 -21.53 4.32
C VAL A 475 -30.11 -22.39 5.49
N LYS A 476 -30.93 -21.85 6.40
CA LYS A 476 -31.52 -22.59 7.53
C LYS A 476 -32.35 -23.79 7.07
N ALA A 477 -33.02 -23.67 5.93
CA ALA A 477 -33.86 -24.73 5.36
C ALA A 477 -33.06 -26.00 4.98
N LEU A 478 -31.74 -25.91 4.83
CA LEU A 478 -30.91 -27.03 4.37
C LEU A 478 -30.53 -28.02 5.48
N THR A 479 -30.85 -27.74 6.76
CA THR A 479 -30.74 -28.63 7.95
C THR A 479 -29.36 -29.28 8.22
N ALA A 480 -28.36 -29.04 7.38
CA ALA A 480 -27.09 -29.76 7.39
C ALA A 480 -25.92 -28.96 8.02
N PHE A 481 -26.17 -27.74 8.47
CA PHE A 481 -25.13 -26.84 8.96
C PHE A 481 -25.30 -26.54 10.45
N GLU A 482 -24.26 -26.82 11.24
CA GLU A 482 -24.15 -26.31 12.60
C GLU A 482 -23.66 -24.86 12.53
N ILE A 483 -24.56 -23.92 12.81
CA ILE A 483 -24.30 -22.48 12.79
C ILE A 483 -24.55 -21.93 14.20
N ASP A 484 -23.54 -21.30 14.79
CA ASP A 484 -23.56 -20.78 16.16
C ASP A 484 -24.33 -19.46 16.28
N GLY A 485 -24.36 -18.65 15.22
CA GLY A 485 -25.00 -17.33 15.23
C GLY A 485 -25.61 -16.93 13.89
N TRP A 486 -26.77 -16.28 13.94
CA TRP A 486 -27.46 -15.72 12.78
C TRP A 486 -27.72 -14.23 13.00
N ILE A 487 -27.31 -13.39 12.05
CA ILE A 487 -27.47 -11.93 12.14
C ILE A 487 -28.31 -11.46 10.95
N ASP A 488 -29.54 -11.05 11.23
CA ASP A 488 -30.43 -10.44 10.25
C ASP A 488 -30.06 -8.97 10.06
N LEU A 489 -29.51 -8.67 8.89
CA LEU A 489 -29.15 -7.30 8.52
C LEU A 489 -30.38 -6.42 8.37
N GLY A 490 -31.60 -6.94 8.23
CA GLY A 490 -32.83 -6.15 8.18
C GLY A 490 -33.08 -5.28 9.42
N GLN A 491 -32.49 -5.61 10.57
CA GLN A 491 -32.83 -5.01 11.87
C GLN A 491 -32.16 -3.65 12.18
N GLY A 492 -31.28 -3.18 11.29
CA GLY A 492 -30.53 -1.93 11.48
C GLY A 492 -29.07 -2.20 11.80
N ASP A 493 -28.41 -1.23 12.43
CA ASP A 493 -27.02 -1.39 12.84
C ASP A 493 -26.94 -2.22 14.13
N MET A 494 -26.05 -3.21 14.13
CA MET A 494 -26.00 -4.26 15.14
C MET A 494 -24.58 -4.42 15.67
N VAL A 495 -24.45 -4.78 16.95
CA VAL A 495 -23.22 -5.25 17.58
C VAL A 495 -23.31 -6.74 17.83
N VAL A 496 -22.19 -7.42 17.65
CA VAL A 496 -21.98 -8.82 17.93
C VAL A 496 -20.86 -8.93 18.95
N ASP A 497 -21.20 -9.28 20.17
CA ASP A 497 -20.25 -9.57 21.23
C ASP A 497 -19.96 -11.08 21.21
N VAL A 498 -18.70 -11.45 21.04
CA VAL A 498 -18.25 -12.84 20.96
C VAL A 498 -17.25 -13.14 22.06
N ASP A 499 -17.57 -14.15 22.88
CA ASP A 499 -16.62 -14.73 23.84
C ASP A 499 -16.52 -16.25 23.66
N TYR A 500 -15.69 -16.89 24.48
CA TYR A 500 -15.47 -18.34 24.48
C TYR A 500 -16.71 -19.22 24.78
N ARG A 501 -17.84 -18.63 25.22
CA ARG A 501 -19.06 -19.37 25.59
C ARG A 501 -20.29 -18.99 24.79
N SER A 502 -20.30 -17.81 24.18
CA SER A 502 -21.52 -17.18 23.71
C SER A 502 -21.27 -16.24 22.53
N ILE A 503 -22.35 -15.99 21.80
CA ILE A 503 -22.48 -15.02 20.73
C ILE A 503 -23.74 -14.25 21.06
N VAL A 504 -23.61 -12.96 21.32
CA VAL A 504 -24.74 -12.10 21.72
C VAL A 504 -24.84 -10.97 20.71
N THR A 505 -26.05 -10.75 20.19
CA THR A 505 -26.34 -9.67 19.27
C THR A 505 -27.22 -8.62 19.95
N ARG A 506 -26.95 -7.34 19.66
CA ARG A 506 -27.73 -6.21 20.19
C ARG A 506 -27.74 -5.06 19.17
N PRO A 507 -28.78 -4.20 19.17
CA PRO A 507 -28.72 -2.94 18.44
C PRO A 507 -27.56 -2.06 18.93
N PHE A 508 -26.92 -1.32 18.00
CA PHE A 508 -25.82 -0.38 18.31
C PHE A 508 -26.29 0.93 18.96
#